data_AF-A0A7S2N941-F1
#
_entry.id   AF-A0A7S2N941-F1
#
_cell.length_a   1.000
_cell.length_b   1.000
_cell.length_c   1.000
_cell.angle_alpha   90.00
_cell.angle_beta   90.00
_cell.angle_gamma   90.00
#
_symmetry.space_group_name_H-M   'P 1'
#
loop_
_entity.id
_entity.type
_entity.pdbx_description
1 polymer ?
#
loop_
_entity_poly.entity_id
_entity_poly.type
_entity_poly.pdbx_seq_one_letter_code
_entity_poly.pdbx_strand_id
1 'polypeptide(L)'
;VALAVALWRLRQRATAPSRCEEDAEEQSPKSAKDKKKVPLPSVEQTLALLKGRRSIFPKDYNGRGRAITDEDIKLLLEGANWAPTHKRTEPWRFVVFRGEGMQRVLEATVEGNRLATTEERGGETFEEWYAGWEQSV
;
A
#
# COMPACT_ATOMS: atom_id res chain seq x y z
N VAL A 1 7.55 34.08 -10.22
CA VAL A 1 7.74 33.80 -11.67
C VAL A 1 9.21 33.61 -12.06
N ALA A 2 10.19 34.23 -11.38
CA ALA A 2 11.61 34.21 -11.78
C ALA A 2 12.46 32.98 -11.37
N LEU A 3 11.98 32.01 -10.60
CA LEU A 3 12.81 30.89 -10.09
C LEU A 3 12.30 29.47 -10.41
N ALA A 4 11.05 29.29 -10.85
CA ALA A 4 10.55 27.99 -11.34
C ALA A 4 10.94 27.72 -12.81
N VAL A 5 11.08 28.78 -13.60
CA VAL A 5 11.69 28.76 -14.96
C VAL A 5 13.16 28.33 -14.90
N ALA A 6 13.79 28.47 -13.73
CA ALA A 6 15.20 28.19 -13.51
C ALA A 6 15.50 26.77 -13.00
N LEU A 7 14.56 25.82 -12.90
CA LEU A 7 14.92 24.43 -12.50
C LEU A 7 14.15 23.29 -13.21
N TRP A 8 13.14 23.58 -14.04
CA TRP A 8 12.78 22.68 -15.15
C TRP A 8 13.83 22.67 -16.28
N ARG A 9 14.88 23.49 -16.08
CA ARG A 9 16.27 23.27 -16.50
C ARG A 9 16.63 21.78 -16.68
N LEU A 10 17.62 21.62 -17.54
CA LEU A 10 18.59 20.52 -17.56
C LEU A 10 18.13 19.19 -18.15
N ARG A 11 16.84 18.95 -18.41
CA ARG A 11 16.43 17.74 -19.15
C ARG A 11 16.23 17.94 -20.66
N GLN A 12 16.04 19.18 -21.14
CA GLN A 12 15.82 19.46 -22.58
C GLN A 12 17.08 19.92 -23.35
N ARG A 13 18.29 19.74 -22.80
CA ARG A 13 19.53 20.24 -23.43
C ARG A 13 20.58 19.19 -23.79
N ALA A 14 20.30 17.91 -23.59
CA ALA A 14 21.19 16.86 -24.07
C ALA A 14 20.63 16.30 -25.38
N THR A 15 21.34 16.61 -26.48
CA THR A 15 21.28 16.00 -27.81
C THR A 15 20.04 16.27 -28.67
N ALA A 16 20.05 17.41 -29.37
CA ALA A 16 19.47 17.48 -30.71
C ALA A 16 20.60 17.25 -31.72
N PRO A 17 20.52 16.26 -32.63
CA PRO A 17 21.32 16.28 -33.84
C PRO A 17 20.67 17.21 -34.87
N SER A 18 21.50 18.00 -35.53
CA SER A 18 21.14 18.94 -36.57
C SER A 18 20.95 18.24 -37.92
N ARG A 19 19.88 18.65 -38.61
CA ARG A 19 19.76 18.77 -40.07
C ARG A 19 19.76 17.46 -40.87
N CYS A 20 18.58 17.08 -41.36
CA CYS A 20 18.24 16.90 -42.78
C CYS A 20 16.74 16.57 -42.84
N GLU A 21 15.97 17.33 -43.60
CA GLU A 21 14.61 16.96 -43.98
C GLU A 21 14.70 15.73 -44.89
N GLU A 22 14.18 14.60 -44.40
CA GLU A 22 13.74 13.50 -45.25
C GLU A 22 12.30 13.20 -44.82
N ASP A 23 11.39 13.35 -45.78
CA ASP A 23 9.98 13.03 -45.68
C ASP A 23 9.81 11.55 -45.33
N ALA A 24 9.75 11.25 -44.03
CA ALA A 24 9.28 9.99 -43.52
C ALA A 24 8.00 10.28 -42.74
N GLU A 25 6.86 10.05 -43.39
CA GLU A 25 5.56 9.83 -42.76
C GLU A 25 5.75 9.10 -41.44
N GLU A 26 5.68 9.82 -40.33
CA GLU A 26 5.57 9.20 -39.01
C GLU A 26 4.17 8.61 -38.97
N GLN A 27 4.07 7.36 -39.41
CA GLN A 27 2.94 6.50 -39.18
C GLN A 27 2.78 6.37 -37.66
N SER A 28 2.04 7.32 -37.08
CA SER A 28 1.37 7.15 -35.79
C SER A 28 0.74 5.76 -35.82
N PRO A 29 1.03 4.86 -34.86
CA PRO A 29 0.45 3.54 -34.89
C PRO A 29 -1.05 3.68 -34.62
N LYS A 30 -1.81 3.82 -35.70
CA LYS A 30 -3.23 3.50 -35.76
C LYS A 30 -3.32 1.99 -35.60
N SER A 31 -3.71 1.56 -34.40
CA SER A 31 -4.68 0.49 -34.17
C SER A 31 -4.52 -0.05 -32.76
N ALA A 32 -5.60 -0.04 -31.97
CA ALA A 32 -6.32 -1.26 -31.64
C ALA A 32 -7.11 -1.12 -30.34
N LYS A 33 -8.43 -1.17 -30.52
CA LYS A 33 -9.44 -1.78 -29.66
C LYS A 33 -9.90 -0.98 -28.43
N ASP A 34 -11.18 -0.66 -28.47
CA ASP A 34 -12.04 -0.35 -27.33
C ASP A 34 -11.60 -1.11 -26.09
N LYS A 35 -10.94 -0.41 -25.17
CA LYS A 35 -10.83 -0.90 -23.80
C LYS A 35 -12.25 -0.90 -23.26
N LYS A 36 -12.92 -2.06 -23.25
CA LYS A 36 -14.22 -2.23 -22.59
C LYS A 36 -14.12 -1.59 -21.21
N LYS A 37 -14.79 -0.44 -21.05
CA LYS A 37 -14.83 0.27 -19.78
C LYS A 37 -15.53 -0.66 -18.79
N VAL A 38 -14.86 -1.07 -17.73
CA VAL A 38 -15.52 -1.80 -16.64
C VAL A 38 -16.58 -0.84 -16.08
N PRO A 39 -17.86 -1.25 -16.01
CA PRO A 39 -18.91 -0.38 -15.47
C PRO A 39 -18.61 -0.10 -13.99
N LEU A 40 -18.84 1.14 -13.58
CA LEU A 40 -18.73 1.52 -12.17
C LEU A 40 -19.77 0.75 -11.33
N PRO A 41 -19.47 0.43 -10.06
CA PRO A 41 -20.45 -0.19 -9.18
C PRO A 41 -21.66 0.72 -8.99
N SER A 42 -22.83 0.13 -8.80
CA SER A 42 -24.03 0.89 -8.44
C SER A 42 -23.90 1.51 -7.05
N VAL A 43 -24.76 2.50 -6.75
CA VAL A 43 -24.84 3.09 -5.40
C VAL A 43 -25.15 2.01 -4.36
N GLU A 44 -26.06 1.09 -4.67
CA GLU A 44 -26.45 -0.01 -3.78
C GLU A 44 -25.27 -0.97 -3.52
N GLN A 45 -24.52 -1.35 -4.55
CA GLN A 45 -23.34 -2.21 -4.41
C GLN A 45 -22.26 -1.52 -3.57
N THR A 46 -22.02 -0.23 -3.81
CA THR A 46 -21.03 0.55 -3.04
C THR A 46 -21.45 0.65 -1.57
N LEU A 47 -22.72 0.95 -1.29
CA LEU A 47 -23.24 1.00 0.08
C LEU A 47 -23.17 -0.36 0.77
N ALA A 48 -23.42 -1.46 0.06
CA ALA A 48 -23.29 -2.81 0.60
C ALA A 48 -21.84 -3.11 1.03
N LEU A 49 -20.85 -2.75 0.21
CA LEU A 49 -19.42 -2.90 0.55
C LEU A 49 -19.05 -2.08 1.80
N LEU A 50 -19.46 -0.81 1.85
CA LEU A 50 -19.19 0.07 3.00
C LEU A 50 -19.84 -0.46 4.29
N LYS A 51 -21.08 -0.95 4.21
CA LYS A 51 -21.80 -1.54 5.34
C LYS A 51 -21.22 -2.88 5.76
N GLY A 52 -20.61 -3.65 4.86
CA GLY A 52 -19.98 -4.93 5.16
C GLY A 52 -18.60 -4.81 5.83
N ARG A 53 -17.89 -3.70 5.62
CA ARG A 53 -16.55 -3.48 6.19
C ARG A 53 -16.60 -3.42 7.73
N ARG A 54 -15.92 -4.35 8.40
CA ARG A 54 -15.74 -4.38 9.86
C ARG A 54 -14.26 -4.56 10.22
N SER A 55 -13.90 -4.19 11.45
CA SER A 55 -12.60 -4.56 12.01
C SER A 55 -12.61 -6.06 12.31
N ILE A 56 -11.66 -6.80 11.74
CA ILE A 56 -11.49 -8.24 11.95
C ILE A 56 -10.26 -8.45 12.82
N PHE A 57 -10.40 -9.24 13.89
CA PHE A 57 -9.32 -9.51 14.84
C PHE A 57 -8.42 -10.64 14.33
N PRO A 58 -7.13 -10.69 14.74
CA PRO A 58 -6.19 -11.70 14.25
C PRO A 58 -6.65 -13.15 14.42
N LYS A 59 -7.36 -13.47 15.51
CA LYS A 59 -7.95 -14.80 15.76
C LYS A 59 -9.00 -15.22 14.72
N ASP A 60 -9.61 -14.26 14.05
CA ASP A 60 -10.67 -14.46 13.06
C ASP A 60 -10.13 -14.43 11.62
N TYR A 61 -8.80 -14.31 11.43
CA TYR A 61 -8.20 -14.44 10.12
C TYR A 61 -8.28 -15.88 9.62
N ASN A 62 -8.15 -16.06 8.31
CA ASN A 62 -8.26 -17.34 7.60
C ASN A 62 -7.20 -18.41 8.00
N GLY A 63 -6.42 -18.16 9.06
CA GLY A 63 -5.29 -18.96 9.50
C GLY A 63 -4.13 -19.00 8.50
N ARG A 64 -3.21 -19.94 8.71
CA ARG A 64 -2.03 -20.18 7.83
C ARG A 64 -2.38 -20.74 6.44
N GLY A 65 -3.64 -21.10 6.19
CA GLY A 65 -4.05 -21.86 4.99
C GLY A 65 -4.29 -21.02 3.73
N ARG A 66 -4.47 -19.70 3.85
CA ARG A 66 -4.76 -18.83 2.69
C ARG A 66 -3.94 -17.54 2.73
N ALA A 67 -2.72 -17.63 2.22
CA ALA A 67 -1.87 -16.46 2.01
C ALA A 67 -2.45 -15.55 0.91
N ILE A 68 -2.35 -14.24 1.10
CA ILE A 68 -2.70 -13.24 0.10
C ILE A 68 -1.54 -13.16 -0.90
N THR A 69 -1.84 -13.09 -2.20
CA THR A 69 -0.78 -12.98 -3.23
C THR A 69 -0.11 -11.61 -3.19
N ASP A 70 1.05 -11.46 -3.82
CA ASP A 70 1.70 -10.15 -3.92
C ASP A 70 0.93 -9.22 -4.85
N GLU A 71 0.31 -9.79 -5.88
CA GLU A 71 -0.54 -9.09 -6.85
C GLU A 71 -1.76 -8.47 -6.16
N ASP A 72 -2.44 -9.25 -5.30
CA ASP A 72 -3.58 -8.76 -4.52
C ASP A 72 -3.16 -7.61 -3.60
N ILE A 73 -2.02 -7.71 -2.91
CA ILE A 73 -1.51 -6.61 -2.07
C ILE A 73 -1.24 -5.37 -2.90
N LYS A 74 -0.55 -5.50 -4.03
CA LYS A 74 -0.25 -4.36 -4.90
C LYS A 74 -1.53 -3.69 -5.40
N LEU A 75 -2.54 -4.47 -5.77
CA LEU A 75 -3.85 -3.95 -6.18
C LEU A 75 -4.54 -3.16 -5.05
N LEU A 76 -4.49 -3.67 -3.81
CA LEU A 76 -5.05 -2.98 -2.65
C LEU A 76 -4.30 -1.66 -2.34
N LEU A 77 -2.97 -1.69 -2.38
CA LEU A 77 -2.13 -0.51 -2.12
C LEU A 77 -2.29 0.54 -3.22
N GLU A 78 -2.46 0.12 -4.47
CA GLU A 78 -2.79 1.02 -5.57
C GLU A 78 -4.12 1.73 -5.29
N GLY A 79 -5.15 0.98 -4.85
CA GLY A 79 -6.41 1.58 -4.43
C GLY A 79 -6.26 2.59 -3.28
N ALA A 80 -5.34 2.34 -2.34
CA ALA A 80 -5.07 3.25 -1.23
C ALA A 80 -4.44 4.58 -1.69
N ASN A 81 -3.67 4.59 -2.79
CA ASN A 81 -3.06 5.81 -3.32
C ASN A 81 -4.09 6.82 -3.87
N TRP A 82 -5.28 6.35 -4.26
CA TRP A 82 -6.35 7.20 -4.77
C TRP A 82 -7.09 7.98 -3.68
N ALA A 83 -6.72 7.83 -2.42
CA ALA A 83 -7.23 8.68 -1.35
C ALA A 83 -6.82 10.15 -1.59
N PRO A 84 -7.71 11.12 -1.33
CA PRO A 84 -7.38 12.52 -1.54
C PRO A 84 -6.36 13.00 -0.49
N THR A 85 -5.38 13.78 -0.93
CA THR A 85 -4.47 14.52 -0.04
C THR A 85 -4.50 16.01 -0.33
N HIS A 86 -4.30 16.80 0.72
CA HIS A 86 -4.01 18.21 0.54
C HIS A 86 -2.72 18.37 -0.27
N LYS A 87 -2.77 19.22 -1.31
CA LYS A 87 -1.66 19.46 -2.26
C LYS A 87 -1.18 18.21 -3.04
N ARG A 88 -1.95 17.11 -3.07
CA ARG A 88 -1.58 15.87 -3.81
C ARG A 88 -0.18 15.35 -3.46
N THR A 89 0.17 15.38 -2.18
CA THR A 89 1.51 14.98 -1.73
C THR A 89 1.68 13.48 -1.60
N GLU A 90 0.59 12.71 -1.53
CA GLU A 90 0.61 11.24 -1.41
C GLU A 90 1.66 10.75 -0.39
N PRO A 91 1.58 11.20 0.87
CA PRO A 91 2.68 11.05 1.83
C PRO A 91 2.80 9.63 2.39
N TRP A 92 1.83 8.75 2.11
CA TRP A 92 1.81 7.38 2.60
C TRP A 92 3.03 6.59 2.11
N ARG A 93 3.62 5.82 3.02
CA ARG A 93 4.70 4.86 2.76
C ARG A 93 4.27 3.54 3.37
N PHE A 94 4.07 2.53 2.53
CA PHE A 94 3.62 1.21 2.97
C PHE A 94 4.82 0.29 3.16
N VAL A 95 4.92 -0.33 4.33
CA VAL A 95 5.87 -1.40 4.62
C VAL A 95 5.06 -2.67 4.89
N VAL A 96 5.29 -3.70 4.08
CA VAL A 96 4.56 -4.97 4.17
C VAL A 96 5.50 -6.04 4.72
N PHE A 97 5.17 -6.59 5.88
CA PHE A 97 5.93 -7.68 6.51
C PHE A 97 5.32 -9.03 6.16
N ARG A 98 6.17 -10.01 5.82
CA ARG A 98 5.79 -11.39 5.52
C ARG A 98 6.86 -12.35 6.05
N GLY A 99 6.49 -13.61 6.29
CA GLY A 99 7.40 -14.66 6.74
C GLY A 99 8.21 -14.25 7.98
N GLU A 100 9.53 -14.42 7.92
CA GLU A 100 10.47 -14.03 8.98
C GLU A 100 10.40 -12.54 9.35
N GLY A 101 10.02 -11.67 8.41
CA GLY A 101 9.81 -10.25 8.70
C GLY A 101 8.68 -10.02 9.70
N MET A 102 7.60 -10.81 9.61
CA MET A 102 6.50 -10.74 10.56
C MET A 102 6.93 -11.21 11.96
N GLN A 103 7.73 -12.29 12.01
CA GLN A 103 8.24 -12.83 13.26
C GLN A 103 9.09 -11.81 14.03
N ARG A 104 9.98 -11.10 13.33
CA ARG A 104 10.80 -10.03 13.96
C ARG A 104 9.96 -8.87 14.48
N VAL A 105 8.88 -8.50 13.79
CA VAL A 105 7.95 -7.46 14.26
C VAL A 105 7.21 -7.92 15.50
N LEU A 106 6.78 -9.18 15.55
CA LEU A 106 6.14 -9.76 16.72
C LEU A 106 7.08 -9.72 17.92
N GLU A 107 8.31 -10.23 17.78
CA GLU A 107 9.33 -10.23 18.83
C GLU A 107 9.62 -8.82 19.37
N ALA A 108 9.82 -7.84 18.47
CA ALA A 108 10.03 -6.46 18.87
C ALA A 108 8.81 -5.85 19.58
N THR A 109 7.60 -6.24 19.18
CA THR A 109 6.35 -5.79 19.82
C THR A 109 6.21 -6.38 21.22
N VAL A 110 6.52 -7.67 21.39
CA VAL A 110 6.48 -8.36 22.69
C VAL A 110 7.49 -7.72 23.64
N GLU A 111 8.73 -7.52 23.21
CA GLU A 111 9.74 -6.86 24.05
C GLU A 111 9.36 -5.42 24.38
N GLY A 112 8.84 -4.65 23.42
CA GLY A 112 8.36 -3.30 23.67
C GLY A 112 7.24 -3.24 24.71
N ASN A 113 6.28 -4.17 24.64
CA ASN A 113 5.20 -4.28 25.63
C ASN A 113 5.73 -4.68 27.01
N ARG A 114 6.69 -5.61 27.06
CA ARG A 114 7.35 -6.05 28.29
C ARG A 114 8.01 -4.87 29.01
N LEU A 115 8.78 -4.06 28.29
CA LEU A 115 9.47 -2.90 28.85
C LEU A 115 8.52 -1.77 29.26
N ALA A 116 7.42 -1.58 28.52
CA ALA A 116 6.43 -0.55 28.82
C ALA A 116 5.52 -0.91 30.01
N THR A 117 5.40 -2.19 30.34
CA THR A 117 4.54 -2.67 31.44
C THR A 117 5.33 -2.63 32.75
N THR A 118 5.17 -1.55 33.51
CA THR A 118 5.83 -1.35 34.81
C THR A 118 5.00 -1.81 36.02
N GLU A 119 3.72 -2.18 35.81
CA GLU A 119 2.77 -2.56 36.86
C GLU A 119 2.03 -3.85 36.49
N GLU A 120 1.50 -4.56 37.51
CA GLU A 120 0.71 -5.77 37.33
C GLU A 120 -0.59 -5.48 36.59
N ARG A 121 -0.82 -6.16 35.45
CA ARG A 121 -2.01 -5.96 34.63
C ARG A 121 -3.15 -6.83 35.16
N GLY A 122 -3.93 -6.30 36.11
CA GLY A 122 -5.02 -7.07 36.71
C GLY A 122 -4.55 -8.11 37.73
N GLY A 123 -3.40 -7.87 38.38
CA GLY A 123 -2.83 -8.73 39.42
C GLY A 123 -1.94 -9.86 38.91
N GLU A 124 -1.59 -9.87 37.62
CA GLU A 124 -0.61 -10.77 37.02
C GLU A 124 0.56 -9.97 36.42
N THR A 125 1.75 -10.57 36.45
CA THR A 125 2.95 -10.03 35.80
C THR A 125 2.86 -10.20 34.28
N PHE A 126 3.66 -9.43 33.53
CA PHE A 126 3.73 -9.58 32.07
C PHE A 126 4.07 -11.00 31.64
N GLU A 127 5.01 -11.66 32.33
CA GLU A 127 5.48 -13.00 31.97
C GLU A 127 4.39 -14.06 32.18
N GLU A 128 3.61 -13.94 33.26
CA GLU A 128 2.47 -14.83 33.53
C GLU A 128 1.38 -14.67 32.47
N TRP A 129 1.03 -13.41 32.15
CA TRP A 129 0.09 -13.10 31.08
C TRP A 129 0.57 -13.63 29.72
N TYR A 130 1.84 -13.38 29.38
CA TYR A 130 2.41 -13.77 28.09
C TYR A 130 2.49 -15.29 27.93
N ALA A 131 2.87 -16.01 28.98
CA ALA A 131 2.88 -17.48 28.98
C ALA A 131 1.49 -18.08 28.72
N GLY A 132 0.43 -17.46 29.25
CA GLY A 132 -0.95 -17.86 28.98
C GLY A 132 -1.39 -17.51 27.55
N TRP A 133 -0.99 -16.34 27.05
CA TRP A 133 -1.27 -15.93 25.68
C TRP A 133 -0.59 -16.82 24.65
N GLU A 134 0.70 -17.14 24.81
CA GLU A 134 1.49 -17.97 23.89
C GLU A 134 0.89 -19.37 23.70
N GLN A 135 0.27 -19.93 24.75
CA GLN A 135 -0.42 -21.23 24.68
C GLN A 135 -1.76 -21.18 23.92
N SER A 136 -2.29 -19.98 23.66
CA SER A 136 -3.61 -19.76 23.04
C SER A 136 -3.56 -19.43 21.54
N VAL A 137 -2.37 -19.18 20.98
CA VAL A 137 -2.12 -18.83 19.56
C VAL A 137 -1.50 -20.00 18.78
#